data_AF-A0A3D4NFB9-F1
#
_entry.id   AF-A0A3D4NFB9-F1
#
_cell.length_a   1.000
_cell.length_b   1.000
_cell.length_c   1.000
_cell.angle_alpha   90.00
_cell.angle_beta   90.00
_cell.angle_gamma   90.00
#
_symmetry.space_group_name_H-M   'P 1'
#
loop_
_entity.id
_entity.type
_entity.pdbx_description
1 polymer ?
#
loop_
_entity_poly.entity_id
_entity_poly.type
_entity_poly.pdbx_seq_one_letter_code
_entity_poly.pdbx_strand_id
1 'polypeptide(L)'
;MRFRIFKIAATILSVLTGFAFLGVGFFAYQLGLDNNVTLGPSRKILVGVGVLLLLIPLLVLEWNRLSRLFHFSDFFDKIAKIWERFNQSSVDVKNSAAPSKPVITSNPVFWSAAVILIVFLCSVWYMTSGNMFHFRGYSNYFDLQADGFLAGQTALTVDPPVELAKLADPYDWKARTGIKFIWDASYYHGKYYLYWGAVPALIAALVKIIHPVVVEDQNLLLFFVCGITIFISLILAFLRKKYFPSVPAWTMGIFSLLAGLATPLFWLVNRPNVYETAIASCQFFLLIGFYALIRGLDAATPKRLWFLLAGFSLGAAVGSRTSVVFTVIFVVFVTLILLVKKAIRQKAYWLDTVMLLIPLILFAVGIAWFNFARFGSIFETGLRYQLTGDALPEDLSQLFAFRYILPNLYLNLLQPFEFTPNSFPFFSATADNSWTRYIRFPKDYFFGEQITGILYCVPFLWLLIVPAWGLLRKGWRWVKETPVLHEAEPRPGLPNWMWVMLIGGFLTVFLVDMMYLFSTMRYLADYYPLLLITTCLLLMGVIERSRYSRLNRGLLLIAICLLSAATIVISLFINFTAGDRRMLNENPELYTRLEQFFNW
;
A
#
# COMPACT_ATOMS: atom_id res chain seq x y z
N MET A 1 10.02 -27.55 -27.23
CA MET A 1 10.99 -27.81 -26.13
C MET A 1 10.52 -27.29 -24.77
N ARG A 2 10.00 -26.06 -24.68
CA ARG A 2 9.54 -25.40 -23.45
C ARG A 2 8.38 -26.12 -22.77
N PHE A 3 7.43 -26.68 -23.55
CA PHE A 3 6.30 -27.44 -23.00
C PHE A 3 6.75 -28.65 -22.18
N ARG A 4 7.77 -29.38 -22.66
CA ARG A 4 8.32 -30.55 -21.99
C ARG A 4 9.03 -30.17 -20.68
N ILE A 5 9.82 -29.09 -20.71
CA ILE A 5 10.47 -28.53 -19.52
C ILE A 5 9.44 -28.05 -18.50
N PHE A 6 8.39 -27.35 -18.96
CA PHE A 6 7.29 -26.92 -18.11
C PHE A 6 6.57 -28.10 -17.48
N LYS A 7 6.27 -29.17 -18.23
CA LYS A 7 5.63 -30.37 -17.67
C LYS A 7 6.49 -30.99 -16.57
N ILE A 8 7.80 -31.11 -16.79
CA ILE A 8 8.74 -31.60 -15.78
C ILE A 8 8.77 -30.68 -14.55
N ALA A 9 8.92 -29.37 -14.76
CA ALA A 9 8.97 -28.39 -13.69
C ALA A 9 7.65 -28.32 -12.90
N ALA A 10 6.51 -28.37 -13.56
CA ALA A 10 5.18 -28.39 -12.94
C ALA A 10 4.95 -29.69 -12.16
N THR A 11 5.42 -30.84 -12.67
CA THR A 11 5.40 -32.10 -11.93
C THR A 11 6.27 -32.01 -10.67
N ILE A 12 7.51 -31.52 -10.78
CA ILE A 12 8.40 -31.34 -9.63
C ILE A 12 7.77 -30.38 -8.62
N LEU A 13 7.24 -29.24 -9.09
CA LEU A 13 6.60 -28.26 -8.22
C LEU A 13 5.36 -28.83 -7.52
N SER A 14 4.51 -29.58 -8.24
CA SER A 14 3.35 -30.26 -7.66
C SER A 14 3.79 -31.25 -6.58
N VAL A 15 4.87 -32.00 -6.82
CA VAL A 15 5.41 -32.95 -5.85
C VAL A 15 5.98 -32.23 -4.62
N LEU A 16 6.81 -31.20 -4.82
CA LEU A 16 7.39 -30.40 -3.74
C LEU A 16 6.30 -29.70 -2.92
N THR A 17 5.29 -29.13 -3.57
CA THR A 17 4.16 -28.48 -2.91
C THR A 17 3.30 -29.49 -2.17
N GLY A 18 3.09 -30.67 -2.76
CA GLY A 18 2.41 -31.80 -2.11
C GLY A 18 3.11 -32.20 -0.82
N PHE A 19 4.43 -32.41 -0.86
CA PHE A 19 5.23 -32.69 0.34
C PHE A 19 5.23 -31.53 1.34
N ALA A 20 5.29 -30.28 0.88
CA ALA A 20 5.20 -29.11 1.75
C ALA A 20 3.84 -29.04 2.48
N PHE A 21 2.74 -29.32 1.79
CA PHE A 21 1.39 -29.34 2.38
C PHE A 21 1.20 -30.51 3.33
N LEU A 22 1.79 -31.68 3.05
CA LEU A 22 1.86 -32.77 4.02
C LEU A 22 2.68 -32.37 5.24
N GLY A 23 3.84 -31.73 5.03
CA GLY A 23 4.72 -31.24 6.10
C GLY A 23 3.99 -30.24 7.00
N VAL A 24 3.35 -29.22 6.42
CA VAL A 24 2.53 -28.28 7.16
C VAL A 24 1.33 -28.99 7.81
N GLY A 25 0.62 -29.85 7.09
CA GLY A 25 -0.55 -30.58 7.60
C GLY A 25 -0.23 -31.46 8.82
N PHE A 26 0.87 -32.20 8.80
CA PHE A 26 1.28 -33.07 9.91
C PHE A 26 2.00 -32.32 11.02
N PHE A 27 2.84 -31.34 10.70
CA PHE A 27 3.72 -30.65 11.66
C PHE A 27 3.30 -29.22 11.99
N ALA A 28 2.13 -28.74 11.57
CA ALA A 28 1.67 -27.38 11.84
C ALA A 28 1.71 -27.00 13.32
N TYR A 29 1.44 -27.93 14.24
CA TYR A 29 1.53 -27.66 15.67
C TYR A 29 2.97 -27.39 16.13
N GLN A 30 3.91 -28.24 15.71
CA GLN A 30 5.34 -28.14 16.01
C GLN A 30 5.98 -26.92 15.34
N LEU A 31 5.50 -26.56 14.16
CA LEU A 31 5.90 -25.37 13.40
C LEU A 31 5.28 -24.07 13.93
N GLY A 32 4.38 -24.15 14.92
CA GLY A 32 3.73 -22.98 15.47
C GLY A 32 2.67 -22.35 14.56
N LEU A 33 2.11 -23.13 13.61
CA LEU A 33 1.09 -22.70 12.65
C LEU A 33 -0.34 -23.05 13.08
N ASP A 34 -0.52 -24.12 13.88
CA ASP A 34 -1.82 -24.52 14.48
C ASP A 34 -1.70 -24.58 16.00
N ASN A 35 -2.78 -24.19 16.69
CA ASN A 35 -2.93 -24.25 18.13
C ASN A 35 -3.32 -25.65 18.62
N ASN A 36 -3.89 -26.48 17.75
CA ASN A 36 -4.37 -27.82 18.10
C ASN A 36 -3.28 -28.87 17.91
N VAL A 37 -3.00 -29.64 18.97
CA VAL A 37 -2.12 -30.82 18.90
C VAL A 37 -2.73 -31.87 17.97
N THR A 38 -4.05 -32.06 18.07
CA THR A 38 -4.81 -32.97 17.22
C THR A 38 -5.03 -32.39 15.83
N LEU A 39 -5.15 -33.27 14.84
CA LEU A 39 -5.28 -32.86 13.44
C LEU A 39 -6.69 -32.30 13.18
N GLY A 40 -6.81 -30.97 13.18
CA GLY A 40 -8.06 -30.28 12.91
C GLY A 40 -8.54 -30.41 11.45
N PRO A 41 -9.79 -29.99 11.14
CA PRO A 41 -10.37 -30.09 9.79
C PRO A 41 -9.50 -29.44 8.71
N SER A 42 -8.95 -28.25 8.96
CA SER A 42 -8.08 -27.53 8.02
C SER A 42 -6.77 -28.27 7.75
N ARG A 43 -6.17 -28.89 8.77
CA ARG A 43 -4.98 -29.75 8.60
C ARG A 43 -5.30 -31.02 7.82
N LYS A 44 -6.49 -31.63 8.03
CA LYS A 44 -6.94 -32.79 7.24
C LYS A 44 -7.12 -32.43 5.77
N ILE A 45 -7.68 -31.25 5.50
CA ILE A 45 -7.81 -30.71 4.14
C ILE A 45 -6.41 -30.49 3.53
N LEU A 46 -5.49 -29.85 4.24
CA LEU A 46 -4.11 -29.65 3.79
C LEU A 46 -3.41 -30.98 3.48
N VAL A 47 -3.54 -31.99 4.34
CA VAL A 47 -3.02 -33.34 4.09
C VAL A 47 -3.67 -33.95 2.85
N GLY A 48 -4.99 -33.87 2.73
CA GLY A 48 -5.73 -34.37 1.56
C GLY A 48 -5.31 -33.70 0.26
N VAL A 49 -5.17 -32.37 0.26
CA VAL A 49 -4.67 -31.60 -0.89
C VAL A 49 -3.21 -31.97 -1.17
N GLY A 50 -2.38 -32.15 -0.15
CA GLY A 50 -0.99 -32.60 -0.30
C GLY A 50 -0.90 -33.96 -0.99
N VAL A 51 -1.71 -34.95 -0.56
CA VAL A 51 -1.82 -36.26 -1.22
C VAL A 51 -2.31 -36.10 -2.67
N LEU A 52 -3.35 -35.30 -2.91
CA LEU A 52 -3.85 -35.05 -4.26
C LEU A 52 -2.77 -34.45 -5.17
N LEU A 53 -2.00 -33.47 -4.68
CA LEU A 53 -0.90 -32.86 -5.44
C LEU A 53 0.22 -33.86 -5.78
N LEU A 54 0.46 -34.85 -4.92
CA LEU A 54 1.40 -35.95 -5.20
C LEU A 54 0.83 -36.95 -6.23
N LEU A 55 -0.49 -37.14 -6.25
CA LEU A 55 -1.18 -38.05 -7.17
C LEU A 55 -1.43 -37.43 -8.56
N ILE A 56 -1.55 -36.11 -8.68
CA ILE A 56 -1.80 -35.41 -9.95
C ILE A 56 -0.79 -35.80 -11.05
N PRO A 57 0.53 -35.85 -10.81
CA PRO A 57 1.48 -36.32 -11.82
C PRO A 57 1.21 -37.73 -12.32
N LEU A 58 0.81 -38.65 -11.44
CA LEU A 58 0.47 -40.04 -11.78
C LEU A 58 -0.84 -40.10 -12.59
N LEU A 59 -1.85 -39.33 -12.19
CA LEU A 59 -3.11 -39.20 -12.91
C LEU A 59 -2.92 -38.57 -14.30
N VAL A 60 -2.00 -37.62 -14.45
CA VAL A 60 -1.64 -36.99 -15.73
C VAL A 60 -0.87 -37.95 -16.64
N LEU A 61 -0.11 -38.90 -16.10
CA LEU A 61 0.55 -39.96 -16.88
C LEU A 61 -0.48 -40.96 -17.42
N GLU A 62 -1.46 -41.34 -16.60
CA GLU A 62 -2.55 -42.25 -16.98
C GLU A 62 -3.71 -41.55 -17.72
N TRP A 63 -3.67 -40.22 -17.84
CA TRP A 63 -4.70 -39.40 -18.50
C TRP A 63 -4.99 -39.87 -19.93
N ASN A 64 -3.97 -40.28 -20.68
CA ASN A 64 -4.14 -40.77 -22.06
C ASN A 64 -4.83 -42.14 -22.15
N ARG A 65 -4.87 -42.93 -21.06
CA ARG A 65 -5.67 -44.16 -20.97
C ARG A 65 -7.09 -43.83 -20.52
N LEU A 66 -7.24 -42.99 -19.49
CA LEU A 66 -8.54 -42.56 -18.96
C LEU A 66 -9.35 -41.75 -19.98
N SER A 67 -8.73 -40.86 -20.74
CA SER A 67 -9.41 -40.05 -21.77
C SER A 67 -9.96 -40.89 -22.92
N ARG A 68 -9.30 -42.01 -23.24
CA ARG A 68 -9.75 -43.00 -24.23
C ARG A 68 -10.90 -43.87 -23.71
N LEU A 69 -10.93 -44.15 -22.41
CA LEU A 69 -12.00 -44.92 -21.77
C LEU A 69 -13.32 -44.14 -21.65
N PHE A 70 -13.26 -42.81 -21.52
CA PHE A 70 -14.44 -41.98 -21.23
C PHE A 70 -14.82 -40.96 -22.33
N HIS A 71 -14.24 -41.05 -23.54
CA HIS A 71 -14.50 -40.14 -24.68
C HIS A 71 -14.39 -38.63 -24.35
N PHE A 72 -13.56 -38.24 -23.37
CA PHE A 72 -13.45 -36.84 -22.94
C PHE A 72 -12.93 -35.89 -24.03
N SER A 73 -12.17 -36.40 -25.01
CA SER A 73 -11.65 -35.60 -26.14
C SER A 73 -12.78 -34.94 -26.94
N ASP A 74 -13.86 -35.68 -27.21
CA ASP A 74 -14.98 -35.18 -28.04
C ASP A 74 -15.81 -34.11 -27.31
N PHE A 75 -15.88 -34.20 -25.98
CA PHE A 75 -16.55 -33.21 -25.12
C PHE A 75 -15.77 -31.90 -25.07
N PHE A 76 -14.45 -31.96 -24.84
CA PHE A 76 -13.61 -30.76 -24.83
C PHE A 76 -13.45 -30.14 -26.22
N ASP A 77 -13.45 -30.93 -27.30
CA ASP A 77 -13.47 -30.42 -28.67
C ASP A 77 -14.81 -29.73 -29.01
N LYS A 78 -15.95 -30.23 -28.50
CA LYS A 78 -17.25 -29.52 -28.61
C LYS A 78 -17.23 -28.19 -27.85
N ILE A 79 -16.71 -28.17 -26.64
CA ILE A 79 -16.57 -26.92 -25.85
C ILE A 79 -15.62 -25.95 -26.53
N ALA A 80 -14.48 -26.42 -27.04
CA ALA A 80 -13.50 -25.61 -27.77
C ALA A 80 -14.11 -25.00 -29.04
N LYS A 81 -14.91 -25.77 -29.81
CA LYS A 81 -15.64 -25.27 -30.99
C LYS A 81 -16.73 -24.26 -30.64
N ILE A 82 -17.43 -24.43 -29.52
CA ILE A 82 -18.40 -23.43 -29.02
C ILE A 82 -17.68 -22.14 -28.63
N TRP A 83 -16.52 -22.25 -27.99
CA TRP A 83 -15.68 -21.11 -27.60
C TRP A 83 -15.02 -20.41 -28.79
N GLU A 84 -14.60 -21.16 -29.81
CA GLU A 84 -14.08 -20.61 -31.07
C GLU A 84 -15.16 -19.85 -31.84
N ARG A 85 -16.41 -20.33 -31.86
CA ARG A 85 -17.54 -19.57 -32.42
C ARG A 85 -17.81 -18.27 -31.67
N PHE A 86 -17.64 -18.26 -30.34
CA PHE A 86 -17.72 -17.04 -29.52
C PHE A 86 -16.56 -16.06 -29.77
N ASN A 87 -15.38 -16.55 -30.15
CA ASN A 87 -14.24 -15.71 -30.50
C ASN A 87 -14.28 -15.26 -31.97
N GLN A 88 -14.75 -16.09 -32.92
CA GLN A 88 -14.86 -15.73 -34.33
C GLN A 88 -15.95 -14.69 -34.57
N SER A 89 -17.03 -14.66 -33.78
CA SER A 89 -18.00 -13.56 -33.80
C SER A 89 -17.41 -12.20 -33.37
N SER A 90 -16.20 -12.19 -32.79
CA SER A 90 -15.43 -10.96 -32.52
C SER A 90 -14.45 -10.57 -33.62
N VAL A 91 -14.21 -11.45 -34.60
CA VAL A 91 -13.30 -11.23 -35.74
C VAL A 91 -14.05 -10.73 -36.99
N ASP A 92 -15.33 -11.08 -37.15
CA ASP A 92 -16.18 -10.60 -38.27
C ASP A 92 -16.75 -9.18 -38.09
N VAL A 93 -16.31 -8.43 -37.09
CA VAL A 93 -16.59 -7.00 -37.02
C VAL A 93 -15.68 -6.29 -38.02
N LYS A 94 -16.20 -6.15 -39.24
CA LYS A 94 -15.67 -5.32 -40.34
C LYS A 94 -14.78 -4.19 -39.81
N ASN A 95 -13.57 -4.14 -40.36
CA ASN A 95 -12.57 -3.06 -40.32
C ASN A 95 -13.18 -1.68 -40.63
N SER A 96 -13.99 -1.18 -39.72
CA SER A 96 -14.30 0.22 -39.57
C SER A 96 -13.59 0.64 -38.29
N ALA A 97 -12.39 1.18 -38.47
CA ALA A 97 -11.80 2.03 -37.47
C ALA A 97 -12.75 3.22 -37.29
N ALA A 98 -13.80 3.03 -36.50
CA ALA A 98 -14.68 4.10 -36.12
C ALA A 98 -13.79 5.11 -35.39
N PRO A 99 -13.65 6.35 -35.89
CA PRO A 99 -12.95 7.36 -35.14
C PRO A 99 -13.66 7.42 -33.80
N SER A 100 -12.93 7.12 -32.73
CA SER A 100 -13.42 7.36 -31.38
C SER A 100 -13.59 8.88 -31.29
N LYS A 101 -14.77 9.38 -31.64
CA LYS A 101 -15.18 10.72 -31.28
C LYS A 101 -14.89 10.82 -29.78
N PRO A 102 -14.06 11.77 -29.34
CA PRO A 102 -13.72 11.88 -27.93
C PRO A 102 -15.01 12.20 -27.19
N VAL A 103 -15.64 11.17 -26.62
CA VAL A 103 -16.74 11.34 -25.69
C VAL A 103 -16.11 12.03 -24.49
N ILE A 104 -16.33 13.35 -24.45
CA ILE A 104 -15.82 14.31 -23.48
C ILE A 104 -14.29 14.51 -23.63
N THR A 105 -13.88 15.45 -24.50
CA THR A 105 -12.56 16.12 -24.44
C THR A 105 -12.47 16.98 -23.18
N SER A 106 -12.54 16.34 -22.03
CA SER A 106 -12.39 17.02 -20.76
C SER A 106 -10.90 17.11 -20.45
N ASN A 107 -10.49 18.32 -20.08
CA ASN A 107 -9.13 18.58 -19.65
C ASN A 107 -8.85 17.70 -18.41
N PRO A 108 -7.91 16.73 -18.45
CA PRO A 108 -7.62 15.87 -17.30
C PRO A 108 -7.14 16.68 -16.09
N VAL A 109 -6.59 17.87 -16.32
CA VAL A 109 -6.20 18.81 -15.25
C VAL A 109 -7.44 19.34 -14.53
N PHE A 110 -8.51 19.67 -15.26
CA PHE A 110 -9.76 20.12 -14.65
C PHE A 110 -10.37 19.05 -13.74
N TRP A 111 -10.48 17.81 -14.22
CA TRP A 111 -10.97 16.70 -13.38
C TRP A 111 -10.08 16.44 -12.18
N SER A 112 -8.76 16.48 -12.36
CA SER A 112 -7.83 16.27 -11.25
C SER A 112 -8.00 17.37 -10.19
N ALA A 113 -8.11 18.64 -10.60
CA ALA A 113 -8.32 19.76 -9.68
C ALA A 113 -9.67 19.68 -8.95
N ALA A 114 -10.75 19.36 -9.66
CA ALA A 114 -12.07 19.17 -9.05
C ALA A 114 -12.06 18.02 -8.05
N VAL A 115 -11.37 16.92 -8.36
CA VAL A 115 -11.24 15.77 -7.47
C VAL A 115 -10.40 16.09 -6.24
N ILE A 116 -9.30 16.83 -6.40
CA ILE A 116 -8.49 17.30 -5.27
C ILE A 116 -9.33 18.16 -4.33
N LEU A 117 -10.18 19.05 -4.88
CA LEU A 117 -11.12 19.84 -4.08
C LEU A 117 -12.12 18.94 -3.34
N ILE A 118 -12.68 17.91 -3.99
CA ILE A 118 -13.57 16.95 -3.32
C ILE A 118 -12.85 16.23 -2.19
N VAL A 119 -11.63 15.71 -2.43
CA VAL A 119 -10.83 15.04 -1.40
C VAL A 119 -10.55 15.98 -0.23
N PHE A 120 -10.18 17.24 -0.51
CA PHE A 120 -9.98 18.25 0.51
C PHE A 120 -11.24 18.49 1.33
N LEU A 121 -12.38 18.76 0.68
CA LEU A 121 -13.65 19.03 1.35
C LEU A 121 -14.13 17.84 2.19
N CYS A 122 -14.05 16.62 1.65
CA CYS A 122 -14.35 15.40 2.40
C CYS A 122 -13.41 15.27 3.61
N SER A 123 -12.11 15.49 3.43
CA SER A 123 -11.15 15.38 4.53
C SER A 123 -11.45 16.39 5.64
N VAL A 124 -11.67 17.65 5.27
CA VAL A 124 -12.08 18.71 6.20
C VAL A 124 -13.37 18.35 6.93
N TRP A 125 -14.37 17.80 6.23
CA TRP A 125 -15.63 17.39 6.84
C TRP A 125 -15.42 16.33 7.93
N TYR A 126 -14.61 15.29 7.69
CA TYR A 126 -14.31 14.28 8.71
C TYR A 126 -13.46 14.84 9.86
N MET A 127 -12.42 15.63 9.55
CA MET A 127 -11.52 16.20 10.57
C MET A 127 -12.22 17.17 11.51
N THR A 128 -13.28 17.83 11.05
CA THR A 128 -14.07 18.81 11.81
C THR A 128 -15.38 18.24 12.34
N SER A 129 -15.57 16.91 12.26
CA SER A 129 -16.80 16.25 12.66
C SER A 129 -18.06 16.90 12.06
N GLY A 130 -17.97 17.29 10.79
CA GLY A 130 -19.03 17.90 9.99
C GLY A 130 -19.17 19.42 10.09
N ASN A 131 -18.37 20.10 10.91
CA ASN A 131 -18.47 21.56 11.09
C ASN A 131 -17.93 22.37 9.91
N MET A 132 -16.98 21.82 9.14
CA MET A 132 -16.25 22.44 8.01
C MET A 132 -15.33 23.61 8.37
N PHE A 133 -15.69 24.44 9.35
CA PHE A 133 -14.98 25.70 9.64
C PHE A 133 -14.27 25.71 10.99
N HIS A 134 -14.74 24.93 11.97
CA HIS A 134 -14.08 24.81 13.28
C HIS A 134 -13.25 23.53 13.36
N PHE A 135 -11.94 23.70 13.31
CA PHE A 135 -10.98 22.66 13.64
C PHE A 135 -10.82 22.58 15.16
N ARG A 136 -11.04 21.39 15.72
CA ARG A 136 -10.65 21.08 17.10
C ARG A 136 -9.28 20.45 17.06
N GLY A 137 -8.35 20.98 17.86
CA GLY A 137 -7.02 20.43 17.98
C GLY A 137 -7.06 18.97 18.42
N TYR A 138 -6.34 18.13 17.70
CA TYR A 138 -6.28 16.70 17.96
C TYR A 138 -4.94 16.31 18.61
N SER A 139 -3.83 16.67 17.98
CA SER A 139 -2.47 16.49 18.52
C SER A 139 -1.51 17.52 17.93
N ASN A 140 -0.38 17.73 18.61
CA ASN A 140 0.61 18.73 18.27
C ASN A 140 2.05 18.23 18.45
N TYR A 141 2.32 16.94 18.21
CA TYR A 141 3.66 16.36 18.43
C TYR A 141 4.70 17.04 17.54
N PHE A 142 4.41 17.24 16.26
CA PHE A 142 5.36 17.89 15.35
C PHE A 142 5.53 19.38 15.63
N ASP A 143 4.51 20.03 16.20
CA ASP A 143 4.61 21.41 16.68
C ASP A 143 5.59 21.54 17.85
N LEU A 144 5.49 20.65 18.85
CA LEU A 144 6.39 20.62 20.01
C LEU A 144 7.84 20.36 19.59
N GLN A 145 8.04 19.47 18.61
CA GLN A 145 9.38 19.21 18.07
C GLN A 145 9.90 20.39 17.25
N ALA A 146 9.02 21.10 16.54
CA ALA A 146 9.36 22.34 15.84
C ALA A 146 9.81 23.43 16.82
N ASP A 147 9.14 23.58 17.97
CA ASP A 147 9.58 24.50 19.03
C ASP A 147 10.97 24.15 19.55
N GLY A 148 11.26 22.87 19.76
CA GLY A 148 12.60 22.40 20.10
C GLY A 148 13.63 22.86 19.08
N PHE A 149 13.37 22.63 17.79
CA PHE A 149 14.28 23.05 16.71
C PHE A 149 14.50 24.56 16.66
N LEU A 150 13.44 25.36 16.81
CA LEU A 150 13.53 26.82 16.83
C LEU A 150 14.27 27.34 18.06
N ALA A 151 14.22 26.62 19.18
CA ALA A 151 15.00 26.89 20.39
C ALA A 151 16.46 26.39 20.30
N GLY A 152 16.88 25.81 19.16
CA GLY A 152 18.25 25.32 18.96
C GLY A 152 18.54 24.00 19.68
N GLN A 153 17.52 23.23 20.05
CA GLN A 153 17.65 21.95 20.73
C GLN A 153 16.94 20.81 19.99
N THR A 154 17.35 19.57 20.27
CA THR A 154 16.73 18.36 19.71
C THR A 154 15.60 17.82 20.58
N ALA A 155 15.61 18.18 21.87
CA ALA A 155 14.58 17.83 22.84
C ALA A 155 13.32 18.68 22.66
N LEU A 156 12.18 18.15 23.09
CA LEU A 156 10.95 18.93 23.24
C LEU A 156 11.16 20.02 24.29
N THR A 157 10.43 21.12 24.14
CA THR A 157 10.41 22.25 25.10
C THR A 157 9.56 21.96 26.35
N VAL A 158 8.93 20.78 26.41
CA VAL A 158 8.11 20.35 27.54
C VAL A 158 8.95 19.52 28.49
N ASP A 159 8.93 19.89 29.77
CA ASP A 159 9.64 19.18 30.81
C ASP A 159 8.92 17.87 31.19
N PRO A 160 9.64 16.74 31.33
CA PRO A 160 9.06 15.52 31.87
C PRO A 160 8.64 15.65 33.34
N PRO A 161 7.58 14.96 33.77
CA PRO A 161 7.18 14.89 35.16
C PRO A 161 8.31 14.32 36.02
N VAL A 162 8.54 14.93 37.19
CA VAL A 162 9.63 14.57 38.11
C VAL A 162 9.50 13.15 38.65
N GLU A 163 8.28 12.60 38.63
CA GLU A 163 7.95 11.24 39.04
C GLU A 163 8.64 10.20 38.13
N LEU A 164 8.80 10.48 36.82
CA LEU A 164 9.49 9.55 35.91
C LEU A 164 10.96 9.37 36.30
N ALA A 165 11.62 10.43 36.75
CA ALA A 165 13.01 10.37 37.18
C ALA A 165 13.21 9.58 38.49
N LYS A 166 12.14 9.34 39.26
CA LYS A 166 12.16 8.58 40.52
C LYS A 166 11.93 7.08 40.31
N LEU A 167 11.46 6.67 39.13
CA LEU A 167 11.24 5.26 38.81
C LEU A 167 12.59 4.55 38.61
N ALA A 168 12.69 3.32 39.11
CA ALA A 168 13.85 2.47 38.87
C ALA A 168 14.00 2.14 37.38
N ASP A 169 12.86 1.90 36.71
CA ASP A 169 12.77 1.76 35.27
C ASP A 169 11.55 2.57 34.77
N PRO A 170 11.77 3.73 34.12
CA PRO A 170 10.68 4.54 33.57
C PRO A 170 10.06 3.90 32.32
N TYR A 171 10.67 2.87 31.74
CA TYR A 171 10.21 2.24 30.51
C TYR A 171 9.18 1.13 30.79
N ASP A 172 9.23 0.49 31.96
CA ASP A 172 8.16 -0.40 32.43
C ASP A 172 6.82 0.36 32.50
N TRP A 173 5.89 -0.03 31.64
CA TRP A 173 4.59 0.60 31.53
C TRP A 173 3.72 0.40 32.78
N LYS A 174 3.94 -0.67 33.56
CA LYS A 174 3.21 -0.93 34.80
C LYS A 174 3.63 0.01 35.91
N ALA A 175 4.93 0.32 35.99
CA ALA A 175 5.51 1.24 36.94
C ALA A 175 5.04 2.70 36.75
N ARG A 176 4.54 3.05 35.56
CA ARG A 176 4.02 4.39 35.23
C ARG A 176 2.57 4.65 35.62
N THR A 177 1.90 3.71 36.31
CA THR A 177 0.48 3.84 36.68
C THR A 177 0.23 5.12 37.50
N GLY A 178 -0.67 5.98 37.02
CA GLY A 178 -1.03 7.25 37.68
C GLY A 178 -0.14 8.45 37.36
N ILE A 179 0.96 8.26 36.60
CA ILE A 179 1.83 9.34 36.15
C ILE A 179 1.31 9.88 34.82
N LYS A 180 1.15 11.21 34.70
CA LYS A 180 0.78 11.86 33.44
C LYS A 180 2.04 12.19 32.64
N PHE A 181 2.21 11.56 31.49
CA PHE A 181 3.33 11.77 30.58
C PHE A 181 2.84 11.90 29.13
N ILE A 182 3.74 12.32 28.22
CA ILE A 182 3.42 12.37 26.79
C ILE A 182 3.51 10.95 26.23
N TRP A 183 2.37 10.40 25.83
CA TRP A 183 2.28 9.06 25.25
C TRP A 183 3.20 8.94 24.03
N ASP A 184 3.92 7.83 23.92
CA ASP A 184 4.77 7.52 22.76
C ASP A 184 5.90 8.53 22.47
N ALA A 185 6.21 9.44 23.39
CA ALA A 185 7.44 10.21 23.38
C ALA A 185 8.60 9.39 23.96
N SER A 186 9.82 9.67 23.53
CA SER A 186 11.04 9.05 24.04
C SER A 186 11.56 9.83 25.25
N TYR A 187 11.66 9.18 26.41
CA TYR A 187 12.21 9.77 27.63
C TYR A 187 13.67 9.34 27.83
N TYR A 188 14.60 10.29 27.75
CA TYR A 188 16.03 9.99 27.87
C TYR A 188 16.76 11.12 28.61
N HIS A 189 17.52 10.76 29.65
CA HIS A 189 18.30 11.68 30.49
C HIS A 189 17.50 12.91 30.95
N GLY A 190 16.27 12.70 31.44
CA GLY A 190 15.43 13.78 31.96
C GLY A 190 14.79 14.68 30.92
N LYS A 191 14.83 14.34 29.63
CA LYS A 191 14.23 15.11 28.53
C LYS A 191 13.30 14.25 27.67
N TYR A 192 12.34 14.89 27.01
CA TYR A 192 11.54 14.27 25.96
C TYR A 192 12.12 14.50 24.58
N TYR A 193 12.01 13.47 23.73
CA TYR A 193 12.33 13.49 22.31
C TYR A 193 11.23 12.77 21.54
N LEU A 194 11.13 12.99 20.22
CA LEU A 194 10.28 12.17 19.35
C LEU A 194 11.10 11.21 18.51
N TYR A 195 10.79 9.92 18.59
CA TYR A 195 11.37 8.95 17.65
C TYR A 195 10.76 9.08 16.24
N TRP A 196 9.56 9.66 16.13
CA TRP A 196 8.90 9.98 14.87
C TRP A 196 9.78 10.85 13.98
N GLY A 197 9.62 10.72 12.66
CA GLY A 197 10.50 11.40 11.71
C GLY A 197 10.56 12.91 11.90
N ALA A 198 11.74 13.50 11.73
CA ALA A 198 11.98 14.93 11.94
C ALA A 198 11.37 15.82 10.84
N VAL A 199 11.12 15.29 9.65
CA VAL A 199 10.74 16.08 8.47
C VAL A 199 9.40 16.82 8.62
N PRO A 200 8.31 16.22 9.14
CA PRO A 200 7.08 16.97 9.42
C PRO A 200 7.30 18.12 10.42
N ALA A 201 8.12 17.92 11.45
CA ALA A 201 8.48 18.98 12.41
C ALA A 201 9.33 20.09 11.76
N LEU A 202 10.21 19.77 10.82
CA LEU A 202 10.94 20.78 10.04
C LEU A 202 9.99 21.63 9.20
N ILE A 203 8.96 21.03 8.60
CA ILE A 203 7.92 21.79 7.89
C ILE A 203 7.14 22.68 8.86
N ALA A 204 6.73 22.16 10.02
CA ALA A 204 6.07 22.95 11.05
C ALA A 204 6.95 24.13 11.52
N ALA A 205 8.25 23.92 11.72
CA ALA A 205 9.20 24.98 12.07
C ALA A 205 9.28 26.07 10.99
N LEU A 206 9.31 25.69 9.70
CA LEU A 206 9.28 26.64 8.58
C LEU A 206 7.98 27.48 8.57
N VAL A 207 6.84 26.86 8.87
CA VAL A 207 5.57 27.59 9.01
C VAL A 207 5.65 28.58 10.16
N LYS A 208 6.18 28.17 11.32
CA LYS A 208 6.32 29.00 12.53
C LYS A 208 7.25 30.19 12.36
N ILE A 209 8.28 30.07 11.52
CA ILE A 209 9.16 31.20 11.16
C ILE A 209 8.38 32.29 10.43
N ILE A 210 7.44 31.91 9.56
CA ILE A 210 6.64 32.85 8.76
C ILE A 210 5.46 33.38 9.59
N HIS A 211 4.79 32.50 10.32
CA HIS A 211 3.61 32.78 11.10
C HIS A 211 3.68 32.02 12.43
N PRO A 212 4.00 32.67 13.56
CA PRO A 212 4.17 32.03 14.86
C PRO A 212 2.85 31.48 15.44
N VAL A 213 2.44 30.29 14.97
CA VAL A 213 1.24 29.58 15.44
C VAL A 213 1.53 28.14 15.81
N VAL A 214 0.61 27.55 16.58
CA VAL A 214 0.58 26.10 16.80
C VAL A 214 0.21 25.41 15.49
N VAL A 215 1.11 24.57 14.98
CA VAL A 215 0.91 23.77 13.77
C VAL A 215 0.45 22.38 14.16
N GLU A 216 -0.86 22.23 14.36
CA GLU A 216 -1.45 20.94 14.72
C GLU A 216 -1.16 19.85 13.66
N ASP A 217 -0.96 18.61 14.12
CA ASP A 217 -0.61 17.47 13.26
C ASP A 217 -1.66 17.25 12.17
N GLN A 218 -2.93 17.58 12.46
CA GLN A 218 -4.03 17.49 11.51
C GLN A 218 -3.89 18.42 10.30
N ASN A 219 -3.31 19.62 10.47
CA ASN A 219 -3.06 20.52 9.35
C ASN A 219 -1.96 19.96 8.43
N LEU A 220 -0.92 19.38 9.04
CA LEU A 220 0.15 18.69 8.30
C LEU A 220 -0.40 17.47 7.56
N LEU A 221 -1.23 16.66 8.23
CA LEU A 221 -1.87 15.50 7.61
C LEU A 221 -2.70 15.89 6.39
N LEU A 222 -3.55 16.91 6.52
CA LEU A 222 -4.40 17.39 5.43
C LEU A 222 -3.53 17.82 4.23
N PHE A 223 -2.46 18.58 4.49
CA PHE A 223 -1.49 18.96 3.47
C PHE A 223 -0.88 17.74 2.76
N PHE A 224 -0.43 16.73 3.53
CA PHE A 224 0.18 15.53 2.96
C PHE A 224 -0.81 14.65 2.19
N VAL A 225 -2.04 14.45 2.66
CA VAL A 225 -3.07 13.65 1.98
C VAL A 225 -3.49 14.31 0.65
N CYS A 226 -3.67 15.63 0.65
CA CYS A 226 -3.90 16.36 -0.60
C CYS A 226 -2.69 16.24 -1.55
N GLY A 227 -1.47 16.36 -1.01
CA GLY A 227 -0.24 16.15 -1.76
C GLY A 227 -0.11 14.76 -2.39
N ILE A 228 -0.41 13.70 -1.65
CA ILE A 228 -0.44 12.31 -2.13
C ILE A 228 -1.39 12.19 -3.31
N THR A 229 -2.61 12.72 -3.15
CA THR A 229 -3.63 12.72 -4.21
C THR A 229 -3.14 13.45 -5.46
N ILE A 230 -2.49 14.61 -5.30
CA ILE A 230 -1.90 15.38 -6.41
C ILE A 230 -0.83 14.55 -7.13
N PHE A 231 0.15 13.99 -6.42
CA PHE A 231 1.27 13.30 -7.06
C PHE A 231 0.87 11.97 -7.70
N ILE A 232 -0.07 11.21 -7.12
CA ILE A 232 -0.66 10.05 -7.79
C ILE A 232 -1.34 10.48 -9.09
N SER A 233 -2.14 11.54 -9.05
CA SER A 233 -2.84 12.08 -10.22
C SER A 233 -1.86 12.53 -11.30
N LEU A 234 -0.78 13.22 -10.93
CA LEU A 234 0.27 13.66 -11.85
C LEU A 234 1.02 12.49 -12.50
N ILE A 235 1.37 11.45 -11.73
CA ILE A 235 2.00 10.23 -12.25
C ILE A 235 1.07 9.55 -13.26
N LEU A 236 -0.19 9.29 -12.87
CA LEU A 236 -1.15 8.60 -13.72
C LEU A 236 -1.49 9.39 -14.99
N ALA A 237 -1.70 10.71 -14.89
CA ALA A 237 -1.98 11.56 -16.04
C ALA A 237 -0.80 11.61 -17.03
N PHE A 238 0.43 11.73 -16.52
CA PHE A 238 1.64 11.72 -17.33
C PHE A 238 1.79 10.39 -18.09
N LEU A 239 1.70 9.26 -17.37
CA LEU A 239 1.88 7.94 -17.97
C LEU A 239 0.71 7.57 -18.90
N ARG A 240 -0.53 7.94 -18.58
CA ARG A 240 -1.69 7.77 -19.47
C ARG A 240 -1.48 8.49 -20.78
N LYS A 241 -1.07 9.76 -20.74
CA LYS A 241 -0.87 10.56 -21.96
C LYS A 241 0.22 9.95 -22.85
N LYS A 242 1.31 9.46 -22.26
CA LYS A 242 2.46 8.95 -23.00
C LYS A 242 2.29 7.52 -23.50
N TYR A 243 1.80 6.61 -22.65
CA TYR A 243 1.81 5.16 -22.92
C TYR A 243 0.42 4.56 -23.17
N PHE A 244 -0.66 5.24 -22.77
CA PHE A 244 -2.03 4.70 -22.86
C PHE A 244 -3.03 5.71 -23.46
N PRO A 245 -2.75 6.25 -24.67
CA PRO A 245 -3.53 7.35 -25.25
C PRO A 245 -5.00 7.00 -25.53
N SER A 246 -5.34 5.71 -25.67
CA SER A 246 -6.73 5.29 -25.91
C SER A 246 -7.56 5.20 -24.63
N VAL A 247 -6.96 5.25 -23.44
CA VAL A 247 -7.68 5.19 -22.16
C VAL A 247 -8.49 6.48 -21.98
N PRO A 248 -9.80 6.45 -21.69
CA PRO A 248 -10.59 7.67 -21.55
C PRO A 248 -10.06 8.61 -20.45
N ALA A 249 -10.02 9.92 -20.71
CA ALA A 249 -9.45 10.90 -19.77
C ALA A 249 -10.20 10.96 -18.42
N TRP A 250 -11.52 10.75 -18.43
CA TRP A 250 -12.34 10.72 -17.21
C TRP A 250 -11.91 9.64 -16.20
N THR A 251 -11.25 8.56 -16.64
CA THR A 251 -10.74 7.53 -15.74
C THR A 251 -9.70 8.08 -14.76
N MET A 252 -9.00 9.17 -15.13
CA MET A 252 -8.10 9.84 -14.20
C MET A 252 -8.86 10.40 -13.00
N GLY A 253 -10.06 10.96 -13.20
CA GLY A 253 -10.88 11.46 -12.11
C GLY A 253 -11.26 10.36 -11.11
N ILE A 254 -11.62 9.17 -11.60
CA ILE A 254 -11.89 8.00 -10.73
C ILE A 254 -10.63 7.57 -9.98
N PHE A 255 -9.50 7.44 -10.67
CA PHE A 255 -8.26 7.01 -10.02
C PHE A 255 -7.75 8.04 -8.99
N SER A 256 -7.95 9.33 -9.26
CA SER A 256 -7.69 10.41 -8.31
C SER A 256 -8.64 10.37 -7.10
N LEU A 257 -9.92 10.00 -7.28
CA LEU A 257 -10.86 9.84 -6.16
C LEU A 257 -10.42 8.67 -5.27
N LEU A 258 -10.07 7.53 -5.88
CA LEU A 258 -9.52 6.39 -5.13
C LEU A 258 -8.26 6.77 -4.36
N ALA A 259 -7.37 7.57 -4.97
CA ALA A 259 -6.13 8.01 -4.35
C ALA A 259 -6.34 8.77 -3.04
N GLY A 260 -7.41 9.56 -2.92
CA GLY A 260 -7.67 10.39 -1.73
C GLY A 260 -8.77 9.87 -0.80
N LEU A 261 -9.78 9.18 -1.32
CA LEU A 261 -10.97 8.76 -0.56
C LEU A 261 -11.03 7.27 -0.23
N ALA A 262 -10.12 6.45 -0.77
CA ALA A 262 -10.08 5.05 -0.40
C ALA A 262 -9.38 4.85 0.95
N THR A 263 -10.01 4.05 1.79
CA THR A 263 -9.39 3.44 2.97
C THR A 263 -8.40 2.39 2.47
N PRO A 264 -7.11 2.43 2.86
CA PRO A 264 -6.60 2.92 4.14
C PRO A 264 -6.10 4.36 4.18
N LEU A 265 -5.90 5.06 3.06
CA LEU A 265 -5.36 6.42 3.13
C LEU A 265 -6.36 7.40 3.76
N PHE A 266 -7.63 7.29 3.37
CA PHE A 266 -8.68 8.13 3.95
C PHE A 266 -8.92 7.85 5.43
N TRP A 267 -8.57 6.64 5.92
CA TRP A 267 -8.60 6.28 7.35
C TRP A 267 -7.78 7.21 8.23
N LEU A 268 -6.65 7.70 7.71
CA LEU A 268 -5.72 8.56 8.45
C LEU A 268 -6.41 9.87 8.87
N VAL A 269 -7.32 10.37 8.05
CA VAL A 269 -7.99 11.67 8.23
C VAL A 269 -8.83 11.72 9.51
N ASN A 270 -9.45 10.60 9.90
CA ASN A 270 -10.34 10.58 11.07
C ASN A 270 -9.60 10.41 12.40
N ARG A 271 -8.29 10.13 12.37
CA ARG A 271 -7.42 10.03 13.54
C ARG A 271 -6.11 10.77 13.27
N PRO A 272 -6.10 12.10 13.17
CA PRO A 272 -4.95 12.84 12.68
C PRO A 272 -3.85 13.03 13.74
N ASN A 273 -3.35 11.92 14.28
CA ASN A 273 -2.30 11.90 15.28
C ASN A 273 -0.90 11.94 14.63
N VAL A 274 0.14 11.88 15.47
CA VAL A 274 1.55 11.83 15.07
C VAL A 274 1.85 10.66 14.13
N TYR A 275 1.22 9.50 14.33
CA TYR A 275 1.44 8.30 13.51
C TYR A 275 0.95 8.50 12.07
N GLU A 276 -0.28 8.96 11.95
CA GLU A 276 -0.99 9.13 10.68
C GLU A 276 -0.32 10.22 9.86
N THR A 277 0.09 11.30 10.52
CA THR A 277 0.84 12.40 9.90
C THR A 277 2.24 11.96 9.45
N ALA A 278 2.95 11.13 10.23
CA ALA A 278 4.23 10.56 9.82
C ALA A 278 4.10 9.65 8.57
N ILE A 279 3.08 8.79 8.56
CA ILE A 279 2.76 7.90 7.42
C ILE A 279 2.46 8.74 6.18
N ALA A 280 1.53 9.69 6.26
CA ALA A 280 1.17 10.53 5.13
C ALA A 280 2.35 11.38 4.63
N SER A 281 3.17 11.94 5.53
CA SER A 281 4.38 12.67 5.15
C SER A 281 5.36 11.80 4.37
N CYS A 282 5.64 10.60 4.86
CA CYS A 282 6.49 9.62 4.20
C CYS A 282 5.99 9.33 2.77
N GLN A 283 4.70 8.98 2.65
CA GLN A 283 4.10 8.65 1.35
C GLN A 283 4.09 9.84 0.38
N PHE A 284 3.82 11.04 0.88
CA PHE A 284 3.87 12.27 0.08
C PHE A 284 5.25 12.47 -0.54
N PHE A 285 6.31 12.43 0.27
CA PHE A 285 7.67 12.60 -0.21
C PHE A 285 8.16 11.43 -1.08
N LEU A 286 7.76 10.20 -0.76
CA LEU A 286 8.04 9.03 -1.59
C LEU A 286 7.47 9.22 -3.00
N LEU A 287 6.23 9.68 -3.12
CA LEU A 287 5.57 9.91 -4.41
C LEU A 287 6.18 11.06 -5.20
N ILE A 288 6.64 12.13 -4.55
CA ILE A 288 7.45 13.17 -5.22
C ILE A 288 8.72 12.55 -5.79
N GLY A 289 9.40 11.71 -5.00
CA GLY A 289 10.59 10.97 -5.42
C GLY A 289 10.33 10.11 -6.66
N PHE A 290 9.29 9.28 -6.63
CA PHE A 290 8.89 8.46 -7.78
C PHE A 290 8.53 9.31 -9.00
N TYR A 291 7.76 10.38 -8.83
CA TYR A 291 7.41 11.29 -9.92
C TYR A 291 8.67 11.90 -10.55
N ALA A 292 9.58 12.42 -9.73
CA ALA A 292 10.82 13.04 -10.18
C ALA A 292 11.74 12.03 -10.89
N LEU A 293 11.91 10.81 -10.35
CA LEU A 293 12.65 9.73 -10.99
C LEU A 293 12.04 9.33 -12.33
N ILE A 294 10.71 9.21 -12.40
CA ILE A 294 10.01 8.90 -13.65
C ILE A 294 10.31 9.99 -14.69
N ARG A 295 10.18 11.28 -14.32
CA ARG A 295 10.44 12.41 -15.22
C ARG A 295 11.91 12.50 -15.66
N GLY A 296 12.85 12.23 -14.77
CA GLY A 296 14.28 12.26 -15.06
C GLY A 296 14.75 11.10 -15.93
N LEU A 297 14.34 9.87 -15.61
CA LEU A 297 14.71 8.66 -16.36
C LEU A 297 14.04 8.58 -17.73
N ASP A 298 12.83 9.11 -17.86
CA ASP A 298 12.06 9.13 -19.11
C ASP A 298 12.53 10.23 -20.09
N ALA A 299 13.33 11.20 -19.63
CA ALA A 299 13.87 12.26 -20.46
C ALA A 299 14.95 11.76 -21.44
N ALA A 300 14.93 12.31 -22.65
CA ALA A 300 15.90 12.03 -23.72
C ALA A 300 17.28 12.66 -23.47
N THR A 301 17.35 13.71 -22.65
CA THR A 301 18.57 14.40 -22.25
C THR A 301 18.76 14.31 -20.74
N PRO A 302 19.97 14.52 -20.21
CA PRO A 302 20.19 14.66 -18.77
C PRO A 302 19.29 15.74 -18.15
N LYS A 303 18.78 15.49 -16.95
CA LYS A 303 17.84 16.37 -16.24
C LYS A 303 18.13 16.41 -14.74
N ARG A 304 19.28 16.98 -14.39
CA ARG A 304 19.82 17.16 -13.04
C ARG A 304 18.80 17.56 -11.96
N LEU A 305 17.94 18.55 -12.25
CA LEU A 305 16.96 19.03 -11.28
C LEU A 305 15.93 17.97 -10.88
N TRP A 306 15.55 17.06 -11.79
CA TRP A 306 14.68 15.94 -11.44
C TRP A 306 15.37 14.96 -10.50
N PHE A 307 16.67 14.72 -10.69
CA PHE A 307 17.43 13.84 -9.81
C PHE A 307 17.73 14.48 -8.45
N LEU A 308 17.98 15.78 -8.41
CA LEU A 308 18.11 16.54 -7.17
C LEU A 308 16.81 16.49 -6.35
N LEU A 309 15.67 16.75 -6.99
CA LEU A 309 14.36 16.64 -6.36
C LEU A 309 14.10 15.20 -5.89
N ALA A 310 14.41 14.20 -6.72
CA ALA A 310 14.25 12.81 -6.34
C ALA A 310 15.08 12.45 -5.10
N GLY A 311 16.36 12.82 -5.06
CA GLY A 311 17.24 12.56 -3.92
C GLY A 311 16.72 13.23 -2.66
N PHE A 312 16.32 14.50 -2.76
CA PHE A 312 15.78 15.25 -1.63
C PHE A 312 14.50 14.62 -1.10
N SER A 313 13.54 14.33 -1.98
CA SER A 313 12.25 13.76 -1.59
C SER A 313 12.36 12.34 -1.06
N LEU A 314 13.23 11.49 -1.63
CA LEU A 314 13.45 10.15 -1.09
C LEU A 314 14.15 10.20 0.29
N GLY A 315 15.10 11.12 0.48
CA GLY A 315 15.70 11.35 1.80
C GLY A 315 14.69 11.87 2.82
N ALA A 316 13.83 12.80 2.40
CA ALA A 316 12.74 13.33 3.22
C ALA A 316 11.73 12.24 3.60
N ALA A 317 11.41 11.30 2.70
CA ALA A 317 10.53 10.17 3.00
C ALA A 317 11.08 9.30 4.16
N VAL A 318 12.38 8.96 4.11
CA VAL A 318 13.06 8.24 5.22
C VAL A 318 13.06 9.10 6.49
N GLY A 319 13.30 10.40 6.35
CA GLY A 319 13.26 11.36 7.45
C GLY A 319 11.87 11.61 8.05
N SER A 320 10.79 11.21 7.37
CA SER A 320 9.42 11.21 7.91
C SER A 320 9.06 9.88 8.58
N ARG A 321 9.54 8.75 8.05
CA ARG A 321 9.29 7.41 8.60
C ARG A 321 10.37 6.43 8.15
N THR A 322 11.17 5.93 9.08
CA THR A 322 12.34 5.07 8.78
C THR A 322 11.97 3.74 8.10
N SER A 323 10.74 3.25 8.26
CA SER A 323 10.30 1.96 7.67
C SER A 323 10.44 1.90 6.14
N VAL A 324 10.39 3.04 5.44
CA VAL A 324 10.51 3.11 3.98
C VAL A 324 11.96 3.02 3.47
N VAL A 325 12.96 2.93 4.36
CA VAL A 325 14.39 2.94 3.99
C VAL A 325 14.73 1.85 2.98
N PHE A 326 14.17 0.64 3.13
CA PHE A 326 14.42 -0.47 2.22
C PHE A 326 13.83 -0.23 0.82
N THR A 327 12.65 0.39 0.76
CA THR A 327 12.03 0.84 -0.49
C THR A 327 12.90 1.88 -1.18
N VAL A 328 13.41 2.86 -0.44
CA VAL A 328 14.30 3.90 -0.99
C VAL A 328 15.61 3.29 -1.50
N ILE A 329 16.25 2.40 -0.74
CA ILE A 329 17.46 1.68 -1.17
C ILE A 329 17.20 0.93 -2.49
N PHE A 330 16.10 0.18 -2.56
CA PHE A 330 15.74 -0.57 -3.76
C PHE A 330 15.54 0.35 -4.98
N VAL A 331 14.75 1.41 -4.84
CA VAL A 331 14.43 2.35 -5.91
C VAL A 331 15.68 3.12 -6.38
N VAL A 332 16.54 3.53 -5.44
CA VAL A 332 17.82 4.19 -5.75
C VAL A 332 18.74 3.21 -6.45
N PHE A 333 18.86 1.96 -5.99
CA PHE A 333 19.69 0.93 -6.63
C PHE A 333 19.28 0.71 -8.09
N VAL A 334 17.99 0.53 -8.36
CA VAL A 334 17.47 0.40 -9.73
C VAL A 334 17.80 1.65 -10.56
N THR A 335 17.62 2.85 -9.98
CA THR A 335 17.91 4.12 -10.65
C THR A 335 19.39 4.26 -10.99
N LEU A 336 20.30 3.90 -10.07
CA LEU A 336 21.74 3.95 -10.28
C LEU A 336 22.17 3.02 -11.42
N ILE A 337 21.62 1.80 -11.49
CA ILE A 337 21.89 0.91 -12.63
C ILE A 337 21.52 1.56 -13.96
N LEU A 338 20.36 2.23 -14.02
CA LEU A 338 19.90 2.90 -15.24
C LEU A 338 20.77 4.12 -15.58
N LEU A 339 21.13 4.93 -14.58
CA LEU A 339 21.97 6.11 -14.74
C LEU A 339 23.39 5.74 -15.17
N VAL A 340 24.00 4.73 -14.56
CA VAL A 340 25.33 4.22 -14.97
C VAL A 340 25.29 3.72 -16.41
N LYS A 341 24.26 2.96 -16.80
CA LYS A 341 24.09 2.52 -18.20
C LYS A 341 23.98 3.70 -19.17
N LYS A 342 23.29 4.77 -18.79
CA LYS A 342 23.23 6.01 -19.59
C LYS A 342 24.57 6.77 -19.58
N ALA A 343 25.25 6.82 -18.45
CA ALA A 343 26.52 7.54 -18.25
C ALA A 343 27.69 6.94 -19.03
N ILE A 344 27.72 5.61 -19.18
CA ILE A 344 28.69 4.91 -20.04
C ILE A 344 28.58 5.40 -21.50
N ARG A 345 27.36 5.70 -21.97
CA ARG A 345 27.12 6.20 -23.33
C ARG A 345 27.29 7.71 -23.43
N GLN A 346 26.87 8.46 -22.41
CA GLN A 346 26.94 9.92 -22.37
C GLN A 346 27.36 10.38 -20.97
N LYS A 347 28.63 10.82 -20.84
CA LYS A 347 29.26 11.20 -19.57
C LYS A 347 28.47 12.21 -18.74
N ALA A 348 27.62 13.03 -19.36
CA ALA A 348 26.79 14.03 -18.69
C ALA A 348 25.83 13.43 -17.62
N TYR A 349 25.44 12.15 -17.73
CA TYR A 349 24.60 11.48 -16.73
C TYR A 349 25.32 11.14 -15.42
N TRP A 350 26.65 11.26 -15.36
CA TRP A 350 27.35 11.19 -14.07
C TRP A 350 26.91 12.31 -13.12
N LEU A 351 26.67 13.50 -13.65
CA LEU A 351 26.19 14.59 -12.80
C LEU A 351 24.75 14.36 -12.35
N ASP A 352 23.88 13.73 -13.16
CA ASP A 352 22.56 13.30 -12.71
C ASP A 352 22.64 12.30 -11.54
N THR A 353 23.63 11.40 -11.57
CA THR A 353 23.93 10.45 -10.48
C THR A 353 24.35 11.19 -9.20
N VAL A 354 25.27 12.16 -9.33
CA VAL A 354 25.71 12.99 -8.20
C VAL A 354 24.55 13.80 -7.62
N MET A 355 23.69 14.37 -8.47
CA MET A 355 22.52 15.15 -8.04
C MET A 355 21.48 14.30 -7.30
N LEU A 356 21.34 13.02 -7.66
CA LEU A 356 20.53 12.07 -6.89
C LEU A 356 21.14 11.77 -5.52
N LEU A 357 22.45 11.52 -5.47
CA LEU A 357 23.13 11.01 -4.27
C LEU A 357 23.42 12.08 -3.23
N ILE A 358 23.72 13.32 -3.61
CA ILE A 358 24.07 14.39 -2.65
C ILE A 358 22.98 14.57 -1.59
N PRO A 359 21.69 14.81 -1.95
CA PRO A 359 20.66 15.00 -0.92
C PRO A 359 20.44 13.75 -0.07
N LEU A 360 20.52 12.55 -0.66
CA LEU A 360 20.37 11.28 0.08
C LEU A 360 21.46 11.13 1.14
N ILE A 361 22.71 11.45 0.80
CA ILE A 361 23.83 11.45 1.74
C ILE A 361 23.63 12.50 2.83
N LEU A 362 23.18 13.71 2.47
CA LEU A 362 22.89 14.77 3.44
C LEU A 362 21.80 14.35 4.43
N PHE A 363 20.72 13.72 3.96
CA PHE A 363 19.68 13.16 4.85
C PHE A 363 20.22 12.03 5.72
N ALA A 364 21.00 11.10 5.17
CA ALA A 364 21.57 9.99 5.94
C ALA A 364 22.51 10.50 7.05
N VAL A 365 23.40 11.45 6.73
CA VAL A 365 24.30 12.09 7.69
C VAL A 365 23.51 12.92 8.70
N GLY A 366 22.51 13.68 8.25
CA GLY A 366 21.65 14.49 9.13
C GLY A 366 20.87 13.66 10.13
N ILE A 367 20.28 12.54 9.70
CA ILE A 367 19.57 11.60 10.59
C ILE A 367 20.55 10.94 11.57
N ALA A 368 21.71 10.48 11.10
CA ALA A 368 22.74 9.89 11.95
C ALA A 368 23.23 10.87 13.02
N TRP A 369 23.49 12.12 12.63
CA TRP A 369 23.86 13.19 13.56
C TRP A 369 22.73 13.52 14.53
N PHE A 370 21.49 13.61 14.06
CA PHE A 370 20.32 13.88 14.90
C PHE A 370 20.08 12.79 15.95
N ASN A 371 20.30 11.53 15.59
CA ASN A 371 20.27 10.40 16.53
C ASN A 371 21.40 10.49 17.55
N PHE A 372 22.63 10.75 17.09
CA PHE A 372 23.79 10.90 17.97
C PHE A 372 23.62 12.04 18.98
N ALA A 373 23.10 13.20 18.53
CA ALA A 373 22.86 14.35 19.38
C ALA A 373 21.79 14.10 20.46
N ARG A 374 20.84 13.19 20.23
CA ARG A 374 19.77 12.85 21.18
C ARG A 374 20.13 11.72 22.13
N PHE A 375 20.81 10.70 21.61
CA PHE A 375 20.95 9.40 22.29
C PHE A 375 22.40 8.89 22.38
N GLY A 376 23.38 9.66 21.89
CA GLY A 376 24.79 9.27 21.89
C GLY A 376 25.15 8.16 20.89
N SER A 377 24.21 7.72 20.05
CA SER A 377 24.41 6.68 19.04
C SER A 377 23.75 7.07 17.72
N ILE A 378 24.44 6.84 16.60
CA ILE A 378 23.90 7.12 15.26
C ILE A 378 22.77 6.14 14.86
N PHE A 379 22.72 4.97 15.49
CA PHE A 379 21.74 3.91 15.20
C PHE A 379 20.56 3.90 16.16
N GLU A 380 20.61 4.65 17.25
CA GLU A 380 19.50 4.74 18.20
C GLU A 380 18.52 5.82 17.75
N THR A 381 17.31 5.41 17.39
CA THR A 381 16.26 6.31 16.89
C THR A 381 15.43 6.93 18.01
N GLY A 382 15.52 6.37 19.21
CA GLY A 382 14.68 6.73 20.37
C GLY A 382 13.58 5.71 20.66
N LEU A 383 13.41 4.70 19.81
CA LEU A 383 12.37 3.67 19.97
C LEU A 383 12.51 2.92 21.30
N ARG A 384 13.75 2.63 21.73
CA ARG A 384 14.02 1.95 23.01
C ARG A 384 13.53 2.76 24.22
N TYR A 385 13.56 4.08 24.11
CA TYR A 385 13.23 4.98 25.20
C TYR A 385 11.77 5.44 25.17
N GLN A 386 10.95 4.84 24.30
CA GLN A 386 9.58 5.26 24.07
C GLN A 386 8.69 4.91 25.26
N LEU A 387 7.97 5.90 25.77
CA LEU A 387 6.97 5.73 26.83
C LEU A 387 5.65 5.22 26.25
N THR A 388 5.59 3.92 25.98
CA THR A 388 4.43 3.26 25.36
C THR A 388 3.82 2.17 26.25
N GLY A 389 2.87 1.39 25.73
CA GLY A 389 2.24 0.28 26.44
C GLY A 389 2.96 -1.06 26.27
N ASP A 390 2.20 -2.14 26.36
CA ASP A 390 2.60 -3.53 26.10
C ASP A 390 2.92 -3.81 24.62
N ALA A 391 2.65 -2.86 23.72
CA ALA A 391 2.90 -2.98 22.30
C ALA A 391 4.40 -3.03 21.91
N LEU A 392 5.28 -2.50 22.76
CA LEU A 392 6.72 -2.56 22.53
C LEU A 392 7.33 -3.68 23.37
N PRO A 393 7.87 -4.74 22.75
CA PRO A 393 8.46 -5.85 23.50
C PRO A 393 9.73 -5.43 24.23
N GLU A 394 9.99 -6.03 25.39
CA GLU A 394 11.25 -5.84 26.14
C GLU A 394 12.47 -6.18 25.27
N ASP A 395 12.36 -7.24 24.46
CA ASP A 395 13.34 -7.64 23.48
C ASP A 395 13.00 -7.06 22.09
N LEU A 396 13.63 -5.93 21.75
CA LEU A 396 13.44 -5.25 20.46
C LEU A 396 13.87 -6.10 19.25
N SER A 397 14.62 -7.20 19.43
CA SER A 397 14.91 -8.11 18.31
C SER A 397 13.65 -8.80 17.78
N GLN A 398 12.58 -8.83 18.58
CA GLN A 398 11.29 -9.40 18.23
C GLN A 398 10.40 -8.45 17.44
N LEU A 399 10.83 -7.20 17.19
CA LEU A 399 10.05 -6.23 16.41
C LEU A 399 9.77 -6.72 14.99
N PHE A 400 10.75 -7.40 14.39
CA PHE A 400 10.64 -7.94 13.03
C PHE A 400 10.97 -9.42 12.99
N ALA A 401 10.04 -10.23 12.48
CA ALA A 401 10.25 -11.67 12.35
C ALA A 401 9.40 -12.29 11.23
N PHE A 402 9.94 -13.33 10.58
CA PHE A 402 9.22 -14.08 9.54
C PHE A 402 7.93 -14.74 10.02
N ARG A 403 7.84 -15.07 11.33
CA ARG A 403 6.65 -15.67 11.94
C ARG A 403 5.41 -14.77 11.88
N TYR A 404 5.59 -13.46 11.70
CA TYR A 404 4.48 -12.51 11.62
C TYR A 404 3.87 -12.43 10.21
N ILE A 405 4.56 -12.93 9.18
CA ILE A 405 4.12 -12.81 7.79
C ILE A 405 2.74 -13.42 7.58
N LEU A 406 2.48 -14.63 8.08
CA LEU A 406 1.21 -15.29 7.84
C LEU A 406 0.02 -14.60 8.54
N PRO A 407 0.09 -14.27 9.86
CA PRO A 407 -0.90 -13.42 10.51
C PRO A 407 -1.12 -12.08 9.79
N ASN A 408 -0.04 -11.38 9.44
CA ASN A 408 -0.13 -10.08 8.79
C ASN A 408 -0.74 -10.18 7.39
N LEU A 409 -0.40 -11.20 6.59
CA LEU A 409 -1.02 -11.41 5.29
C LEU A 409 -2.53 -11.59 5.40
N TYR A 410 -2.99 -12.37 6.40
CA TYR A 410 -4.41 -12.53 6.64
C TYR A 410 -5.06 -11.20 7.05
N LEU A 411 -4.49 -10.50 8.04
CA LEU A 411 -5.03 -9.24 8.54
C LEU A 411 -5.06 -8.13 7.47
N ASN A 412 -3.97 -7.97 6.73
CA ASN A 412 -3.80 -6.91 5.74
C ASN A 412 -4.54 -7.18 4.43
N LEU A 413 -4.81 -8.43 4.06
CA LEU A 413 -5.47 -8.76 2.79
C LEU A 413 -6.92 -9.22 2.97
N LEU A 414 -7.21 -10.03 3.99
CA LEU A 414 -8.41 -10.87 4.06
C LEU A 414 -9.27 -10.66 5.32
N GLN A 415 -8.84 -9.89 6.32
CA GLN A 415 -9.69 -9.60 7.48
C GLN A 415 -10.98 -8.91 7.01
N PRO A 416 -12.17 -9.47 7.26
CA PRO A 416 -13.41 -8.83 6.88
C PRO A 416 -13.70 -7.63 7.78
N PHE A 417 -14.42 -6.65 7.24
CA PHE A 417 -15.18 -5.71 8.07
C PHE A 417 -16.41 -6.41 8.65
N GLU A 418 -16.94 -5.87 9.74
CA GLU A 418 -18.28 -6.23 10.22
C GLU A 418 -19.32 -5.47 9.41
N PHE A 419 -20.33 -6.18 8.90
CA PHE A 419 -21.39 -5.62 8.08
C PHE A 419 -22.73 -5.68 8.81
N THR A 420 -23.33 -4.52 9.08
CA THR A 420 -24.60 -4.36 9.79
C THR A 420 -25.60 -3.64 8.89
N PRO A 421 -26.34 -4.34 8.00
CA PRO A 421 -27.21 -3.71 7.00
C PRO A 421 -28.26 -2.76 7.56
N ASN A 422 -28.73 -3.02 8.78
CA ASN A 422 -29.82 -2.28 9.43
C ASN A 422 -29.32 -1.30 10.50
N SER A 423 -28.01 -1.00 10.52
CA SER A 423 -27.43 -0.11 11.53
C SER A 423 -26.25 0.65 10.94
N PHE A 424 -26.41 1.97 10.86
CA PHE A 424 -25.35 2.91 10.54
C PHE A 424 -24.14 2.74 11.50
N PRO A 425 -22.89 2.75 11.02
CA PRO A 425 -22.44 3.12 9.67
C PRO A 425 -22.39 1.97 8.65
N PHE A 426 -23.09 0.87 8.87
CA PHE A 426 -23.15 -0.33 8.01
C PHE A 426 -21.87 -1.15 7.91
N PHE A 427 -20.70 -0.50 7.86
CA PHE A 427 -19.39 -1.12 7.75
C PHE A 427 -18.54 -0.70 8.95
N SER A 428 -17.97 -1.67 9.66
CA SER A 428 -17.14 -1.42 10.84
C SER A 428 -15.82 -2.16 10.75
N ALA A 429 -14.70 -1.46 10.98
CA ALA A 429 -13.41 -2.13 11.14
C ALA A 429 -13.39 -2.87 12.48
N THR A 430 -12.89 -4.11 12.47
CA THR A 430 -12.97 -5.00 13.63
C THR A 430 -11.60 -5.18 14.29
N ALA A 431 -11.63 -5.40 15.60
CA ALA A 431 -10.54 -6.04 16.33
C ALA A 431 -10.93 -7.50 16.63
N ASP A 432 -11.61 -8.16 15.69
CA ASP A 432 -11.99 -9.56 15.87
C ASP A 432 -10.74 -10.45 15.71
N ASN A 433 -10.46 -11.25 16.73
CA ASN A 433 -9.37 -12.21 16.76
C ASN A 433 -9.83 -13.65 16.47
N SER A 434 -11.07 -13.87 16.02
CA SER A 434 -11.62 -15.19 15.71
C SER A 434 -10.80 -15.98 14.68
N TRP A 435 -10.07 -15.28 13.81
CA TRP A 435 -9.12 -15.88 12.85
C TRP A 435 -7.98 -16.64 13.51
N THR A 436 -7.65 -16.35 14.77
CA THR A 436 -6.66 -17.10 15.56
C THR A 436 -7.05 -18.56 15.82
N ARG A 437 -8.32 -18.92 15.55
CA ARG A 437 -8.76 -20.33 15.50
C ARG A 437 -8.11 -21.11 14.34
N TYR A 438 -7.69 -20.40 13.29
CA TYR A 438 -7.14 -20.99 12.07
C TYR A 438 -5.64 -20.76 11.91
N ILE A 439 -5.11 -19.64 12.45
CA ILE A 439 -3.70 -19.27 12.39
C ILE A 439 -3.21 -19.10 13.83
N ARG A 440 -2.19 -19.88 14.22
CA ARG A 440 -1.60 -19.74 15.55
C ARG A 440 -0.94 -18.38 15.71
N PHE A 441 -1.28 -17.74 16.82
CA PHE A 441 -0.76 -16.44 17.21
C PHE A 441 0.64 -16.60 17.83
N PRO A 442 1.66 -15.91 17.33
CA PRO A 442 2.94 -15.81 18.02
C PRO A 442 2.72 -15.16 19.39
N LYS A 443 3.34 -15.67 20.45
CA LYS A 443 3.13 -15.17 21.83
C LYS A 443 3.39 -13.66 21.97
N ASP A 444 4.33 -13.16 21.17
CA ASP A 444 4.83 -11.78 21.23
C ASP A 444 4.12 -10.87 20.22
N TYR A 445 3.11 -11.36 19.48
CA TYR A 445 2.38 -10.55 18.52
C TYR A 445 1.42 -9.62 19.27
N PHE A 446 1.44 -8.33 18.95
CA PHE A 446 0.53 -7.36 19.57
C PHE A 446 -0.73 -7.23 18.70
N PHE A 447 -1.92 -7.21 19.31
CA PHE A 447 -3.17 -7.02 18.59
C PHE A 447 -4.11 -6.12 19.41
N GLY A 448 -4.10 -4.82 19.11
CA GLY A 448 -4.83 -3.82 19.89
C GLY A 448 -5.61 -2.78 19.08
N GLU A 449 -5.50 -2.75 17.75
CA GLU A 449 -6.22 -1.78 16.90
C GLU A 449 -7.06 -2.48 15.83
N GLN A 450 -8.10 -1.77 15.37
CA GLN A 450 -8.99 -2.26 14.33
C GLN A 450 -8.27 -2.38 12.98
N ILE A 451 -8.64 -3.40 12.22
CA ILE A 451 -8.12 -3.63 10.87
C ILE A 451 -9.17 -4.30 9.98
N THR A 452 -9.15 -3.94 8.71
CA THR A 452 -9.90 -4.59 7.64
C THR A 452 -8.95 -4.78 6.47
N GLY A 453 -8.93 -6.00 5.93
CA GLY A 453 -8.07 -6.37 4.83
C GLY A 453 -8.34 -5.52 3.60
N ILE A 454 -7.28 -5.19 2.88
CA ILE A 454 -7.32 -4.27 1.74
C ILE A 454 -8.24 -4.75 0.61
N LEU A 455 -8.44 -6.06 0.46
CA LEU A 455 -9.35 -6.60 -0.56
C LEU A 455 -10.83 -6.42 -0.17
N TYR A 456 -11.13 -6.21 1.11
CA TYR A 456 -12.47 -5.89 1.59
C TYR A 456 -12.73 -4.39 1.56
N CYS A 457 -11.78 -3.56 2.02
CA CYS A 457 -11.98 -2.10 2.01
C CYS A 457 -11.74 -1.45 0.63
N VAL A 458 -11.01 -2.11 -0.27
CA VAL A 458 -10.75 -1.64 -1.65
C VAL A 458 -11.17 -2.69 -2.70
N PRO A 459 -12.48 -2.96 -2.92
CA PRO A 459 -12.94 -3.88 -3.95
C PRO A 459 -12.44 -3.56 -5.37
N PHE A 460 -12.05 -2.31 -5.65
CA PHE A 460 -11.37 -1.93 -6.90
C PHE A 460 -10.15 -2.81 -7.21
N LEU A 461 -9.42 -3.29 -6.19
CA LEU A 461 -8.27 -4.17 -6.36
C LEU A 461 -8.64 -5.54 -6.94
N TRP A 462 -9.90 -5.98 -6.86
CA TRP A 462 -10.34 -7.24 -7.46
C TRP A 462 -10.16 -7.24 -8.98
N LEU A 463 -10.13 -6.07 -9.61
CA LEU A 463 -9.84 -5.93 -11.04
C LEU A 463 -8.44 -6.40 -11.43
N LEU A 464 -7.52 -6.60 -10.47
CA LEU A 464 -6.21 -7.23 -10.71
C LEU A 464 -6.34 -8.66 -11.25
N ILE A 465 -7.48 -9.33 -11.07
CA ILE A 465 -7.76 -10.63 -11.70
C ILE A 465 -7.66 -10.57 -13.23
N VAL A 466 -8.03 -9.43 -13.83
CA VAL A 466 -8.05 -9.25 -15.29
C VAL A 466 -6.63 -9.27 -15.90
N PRO A 467 -5.68 -8.41 -15.47
CA PRO A 467 -4.30 -8.50 -15.94
C PRO A 467 -3.62 -9.80 -15.49
N ALA A 468 -3.92 -10.34 -14.30
CA ALA A 468 -3.37 -11.62 -13.85
C ALA A 468 -3.78 -12.77 -14.78
N TRP A 469 -5.06 -12.86 -15.15
CA TRP A 469 -5.56 -13.83 -16.11
C TRP A 469 -4.92 -13.68 -17.50
N GLY A 470 -4.69 -12.44 -17.94
CA GLY A 470 -3.96 -12.15 -19.17
C GLY A 470 -2.51 -12.67 -19.13
N LEU A 471 -1.81 -12.50 -18.01
CA LEU A 471 -0.45 -13.04 -17.81
C LEU A 471 -0.45 -14.56 -17.79
N LEU A 472 -1.41 -15.19 -17.11
CA LEU A 472 -1.57 -16.65 -17.07
C LEU A 472 -1.77 -17.23 -18.48
N ARG A 473 -2.64 -16.61 -19.29
CA ARG A 473 -2.85 -17.01 -20.70
C ARG A 473 -1.59 -16.86 -21.53
N LYS A 474 -0.84 -15.76 -21.37
CA LYS A 474 0.43 -15.55 -22.07
C LYS A 474 1.47 -16.58 -21.67
N GLY A 475 1.62 -16.86 -20.37
CA GLY A 475 2.49 -17.91 -19.85
C GLY A 475 2.11 -19.27 -20.42
N TRP A 476 0.82 -19.59 -20.46
CA TRP A 476 0.33 -20.85 -21.02
C TRP A 476 0.59 -20.99 -22.52
N ARG A 477 0.39 -19.93 -23.31
CA ARG A 477 0.75 -19.92 -24.75
C ARG A 477 2.25 -20.06 -24.98
N TRP A 478 3.05 -19.38 -24.17
CA TRP A 478 4.52 -19.47 -24.22
C TRP A 478 5.00 -20.90 -23.89
N VAL A 479 4.39 -21.52 -22.88
CA VAL A 479 4.62 -22.92 -22.51
C VAL A 479 4.23 -23.86 -23.64
N LYS A 480 3.07 -23.66 -24.28
CA LYS A 480 2.56 -24.50 -25.38
C LYS A 480 3.25 -24.27 -26.73
N GLU A 481 4.14 -23.30 -26.83
CA GLU A 481 4.79 -22.91 -28.09
C GLU A 481 3.77 -22.60 -29.22
N THR A 482 2.54 -22.22 -28.85
CA THR A 482 1.52 -21.84 -29.82
C THR A 482 1.97 -20.59 -30.58
N PRO A 483 2.04 -20.64 -31.92
CA PRO A 483 2.46 -19.49 -32.71
C PRO A 483 1.50 -18.32 -32.46
N VAL A 484 2.06 -17.16 -32.15
CA VAL A 484 1.29 -15.92 -32.03
C VAL A 484 0.94 -15.51 -33.46
N LEU A 485 -0.29 -15.81 -33.89
CA LEU A 485 -0.88 -15.19 -35.09
C LEU A 485 -0.73 -13.68 -34.95
N HIS A 486 -0.14 -13.02 -35.96
CA HIS A 486 0.20 -11.60 -35.99
C HIS A 486 -0.75 -10.72 -35.16
N GLU A 487 -0.46 -10.54 -33.87
CA GLU A 487 -1.05 -9.47 -33.08
C GLU A 487 -0.41 -8.19 -33.60
N ALA A 488 -1.23 -7.29 -34.16
CA ALA A 488 -0.80 -5.98 -34.66
C ALA A 488 0.23 -5.37 -33.71
N GLU A 489 1.36 -4.87 -34.27
CA GLU A 489 2.51 -4.43 -33.49
C GLU A 489 2.06 -3.67 -32.23
N PRO A 490 2.28 -4.25 -31.03
CA PRO A 490 1.81 -3.60 -29.83
C PRO A 490 2.60 -2.31 -29.69
N ARG A 491 1.87 -1.18 -29.62
CA ARG A 491 2.47 0.10 -29.20
C ARG A 491 3.33 -0.16 -27.97
N PRO A 492 4.53 0.43 -27.87
CA PRO A 492 5.42 0.17 -26.75
C PRO A 492 4.68 0.48 -25.45
N GLY A 493 4.53 -0.54 -24.62
CA GLY A 493 3.94 -0.40 -23.29
C GLY A 493 4.88 0.34 -22.35
N LEU A 494 4.48 0.39 -21.08
CA LEU A 494 5.33 0.96 -20.03
C LEU A 494 6.71 0.27 -20.01
N PRO A 495 7.83 1.01 -19.95
CA PRO A 495 9.16 0.42 -19.88
C PRO A 495 9.35 -0.53 -18.70
N ASN A 496 10.11 -1.61 -18.88
CA ASN A 496 10.34 -2.63 -17.84
C ASN A 496 10.89 -2.04 -16.54
N TRP A 497 11.75 -1.04 -16.62
CA TRP A 497 12.32 -0.41 -15.43
C TRP A 497 11.26 0.27 -14.55
N MET A 498 10.20 0.83 -15.15
CA MET A 498 9.08 1.42 -14.39
C MET A 498 8.33 0.33 -13.62
N TRP A 499 8.08 -0.83 -14.26
CA TRP A 499 7.47 -1.97 -13.57
C TRP A 499 8.32 -2.49 -12.42
N VAL A 500 9.64 -2.62 -12.63
CA VAL A 500 10.57 -3.04 -11.57
C VAL A 500 10.53 -2.07 -10.40
N MET A 501 10.57 -0.75 -10.66
CA MET A 501 10.52 0.25 -9.60
C MET A 501 9.18 0.27 -8.85
N LEU A 502 8.05 0.23 -9.56
CA LEU A 502 6.72 0.31 -8.94
C LEU A 502 6.36 -0.97 -8.19
N ILE A 503 6.52 -2.13 -8.81
CA ILE A 503 6.20 -3.43 -8.19
C ILE A 503 7.21 -3.73 -7.09
N GLY A 504 8.51 -3.56 -7.34
CA GLY A 504 9.52 -3.83 -6.32
C GLY A 504 9.46 -2.83 -5.16
N GLY A 505 9.14 -1.55 -5.44
CA GLY A 505 8.88 -0.56 -4.41
C GLY A 505 7.68 -0.93 -3.54
N PHE A 506 6.57 -1.36 -4.15
CA PHE A 506 5.42 -1.90 -3.41
C PHE A 506 5.79 -3.14 -2.58
N LEU A 507 6.46 -4.13 -3.18
CA LEU A 507 6.78 -5.39 -2.51
C LEU A 507 7.74 -5.20 -1.33
N THR A 508 8.66 -4.24 -1.41
CA THR A 508 9.62 -3.97 -0.33
C THR A 508 8.91 -3.41 0.89
N VAL A 509 8.09 -2.37 0.75
CA VAL A 509 7.32 -1.83 1.89
C VAL A 509 6.30 -2.85 2.41
N PHE A 510 5.61 -3.56 1.52
CA PHE A 510 4.65 -4.60 1.90
C PHE A 510 5.32 -5.70 2.72
N LEU A 511 6.51 -6.17 2.32
CA LEU A 511 7.24 -7.20 3.06
C LEU A 511 7.70 -6.72 4.44
N VAL A 512 8.14 -5.47 4.56
CA VAL A 512 8.53 -4.87 5.85
C VAL A 512 7.35 -4.87 6.81
N ASP A 513 6.16 -4.45 6.34
CA ASP A 513 4.95 -4.45 7.17
C ASP A 513 4.51 -5.89 7.52
N MET A 514 4.61 -6.84 6.59
CA MET A 514 4.30 -8.24 6.88
C MET A 514 5.24 -8.85 7.92
N MET A 515 6.46 -8.33 8.06
CA MET A 515 7.44 -8.81 9.03
C MET A 515 7.34 -8.10 10.38
N TYR A 516 6.47 -7.11 10.57
CA TYR A 516 6.36 -6.34 11.81
C TYR A 516 5.46 -7.04 12.85
N LEU A 517 5.73 -6.88 14.15
CA LEU A 517 5.04 -7.58 15.25
C LEU A 517 3.55 -7.24 15.42
N PHE A 518 3.07 -6.22 14.69
CA PHE A 518 1.75 -5.63 14.86
C PHE A 518 1.21 -5.17 13.49
N SER A 519 -0.11 -5.22 13.33
CA SER A 519 -0.78 -4.69 12.14
C SER A 519 -2.06 -3.94 12.52
N THR A 520 -2.32 -2.85 11.80
CA THR A 520 -3.44 -1.93 12.02
C THR A 520 -3.85 -1.28 10.71
N MET A 521 -5.09 -0.78 10.63
CA MET A 521 -5.63 -0.16 9.42
C MET A 521 -4.73 0.94 8.82
N ARG A 522 -4.07 1.73 9.67
CA ARG A 522 -3.16 2.81 9.23
C ARG A 522 -1.90 2.30 8.53
N TYR A 523 -1.40 1.11 8.85
CA TYR A 523 -0.18 0.58 8.21
C TYR A 523 -0.45 0.17 6.76
N LEU A 524 -1.68 -0.19 6.40
CA LEU A 524 -2.02 -0.46 4.99
C LEU A 524 -1.76 0.78 4.10
N ALA A 525 -1.77 1.99 4.67
CA ALA A 525 -1.45 3.21 3.94
C ALA A 525 0.05 3.32 3.57
N ASP A 526 0.95 2.55 4.19
CA ASP A 526 2.38 2.54 3.86
C ASP A 526 2.63 1.95 2.45
N TYR A 527 1.79 1.02 1.98
CA TYR A 527 1.95 0.37 0.67
C TYR A 527 0.80 0.63 -0.32
N TYR A 528 -0.35 1.12 0.14
CA TYR A 528 -1.51 1.41 -0.72
C TYR A 528 -1.20 2.33 -1.91
N PRO A 529 -0.47 3.46 -1.78
CA PRO A 529 -0.23 4.37 -2.89
C PRO A 529 0.46 3.70 -4.11
N LEU A 530 1.52 2.92 -3.86
CA LEU A 530 2.24 2.21 -4.92
C LEU A 530 1.41 1.06 -5.50
N LEU A 531 0.63 0.37 -4.67
CA LEU A 531 -0.30 -0.66 -5.13
C LEU A 531 -1.39 -0.08 -6.03
N LEU A 532 -1.96 1.08 -5.67
CA LEU A 532 -2.97 1.78 -6.46
C LEU A 532 -2.40 2.22 -7.81
N ILE A 533 -1.24 2.89 -7.83
CA ILE A 533 -0.59 3.32 -9.09
C ILE A 533 -0.37 2.11 -10.00
N THR A 534 0.20 1.03 -9.46
CA THR A 534 0.48 -0.20 -10.21
C THR A 534 -0.80 -0.81 -10.77
N THR A 535 -1.86 -0.89 -9.96
CA THR A 535 -3.17 -1.41 -10.37
C THR A 535 -3.76 -0.58 -11.50
N CYS A 536 -3.79 0.74 -11.36
CA CYS A 536 -4.28 1.65 -12.39
C CYS A 536 -3.52 1.48 -13.71
N LEU A 537 -2.18 1.41 -13.68
CA LEU A 537 -1.37 1.23 -14.89
C LEU A 537 -1.58 -0.14 -15.55
N LEU A 538 -1.76 -1.21 -14.77
CA LEU A 538 -2.10 -2.52 -15.31
C LEU A 538 -3.46 -2.50 -16.02
N LEU A 539 -4.47 -1.86 -15.41
CA LEU A 539 -5.80 -1.71 -16.00
C LEU A 539 -5.77 -0.83 -17.26
N MET A 540 -5.02 0.28 -17.24
CA MET A 540 -4.79 1.09 -18.44
C MET A 540 -4.18 0.26 -19.58
N GLY A 541 -3.21 -0.61 -19.27
CA GLY A 541 -2.63 -1.53 -20.24
C GLY A 541 -3.63 -2.55 -20.80
N VAL A 542 -4.61 -3.00 -20.00
CA VAL A 542 -5.70 -3.85 -20.48
C VAL A 542 -6.66 -3.05 -21.37
N ILE A 543 -7.05 -1.83 -20.97
CA ILE A 543 -7.92 -0.94 -21.75
C ILE A 543 -7.29 -0.65 -23.12
N GLU A 544 -6.01 -0.30 -23.16
CA GLU A 544 -5.28 -0.02 -24.42
C GLU A 544 -5.26 -1.23 -25.36
N ARG A 545 -5.10 -2.45 -24.82
CA ARG A 545 -5.17 -3.69 -25.62
C ARG A 545 -6.58 -4.01 -26.09
N SER A 546 -7.59 -3.71 -25.28
CA SER A 546 -9.02 -3.92 -25.63
C SER A 546 -9.59 -2.88 -26.61
N ARG A 547 -8.77 -1.98 -27.18
CA ARG A 547 -9.24 -0.90 -28.06
C ARG A 547 -10.04 -1.37 -29.29
N TYR A 548 -9.81 -2.59 -29.74
CA TYR A 548 -10.53 -3.18 -30.89
C TYR A 548 -11.81 -3.94 -30.49
N SER A 549 -12.00 -4.28 -29.21
CA SER A 549 -13.19 -4.96 -28.71
C SER A 549 -14.05 -4.02 -27.88
N ARG A 550 -15.13 -3.49 -28.49
CA ARG A 550 -16.05 -2.56 -27.82
C ARG A 550 -16.69 -3.17 -26.57
N LEU A 551 -17.08 -4.45 -26.63
CA LEU A 551 -17.70 -5.15 -25.51
C LEU A 551 -16.75 -5.29 -24.33
N ASN A 552 -15.56 -5.88 -24.54
CA ASN A 552 -14.59 -6.10 -23.45
C ASN A 552 -14.14 -4.78 -22.82
N ARG A 553 -13.94 -3.75 -23.65
CA ARG A 553 -13.61 -2.40 -23.18
C ARG A 553 -14.76 -1.78 -22.38
N GLY A 554 -15.99 -1.91 -22.85
CA GLY A 554 -17.18 -1.41 -22.16
C GLY A 554 -17.37 -2.07 -20.79
N LEU A 555 -17.32 -3.40 -20.74
CA LEU A 555 -17.42 -4.16 -19.49
C LEU A 555 -16.33 -3.79 -18.48
N LEU A 556 -15.09 -3.63 -18.94
CA LEU A 556 -13.99 -3.23 -18.06
C LEU A 556 -14.19 -1.81 -17.50
N LEU A 557 -14.63 -0.85 -18.32
CA LEU A 557 -14.90 0.51 -17.85
C LEU A 557 -16.08 0.55 -16.86
N ILE A 558 -17.14 -0.24 -17.10
CA ILE A 558 -18.27 -0.37 -16.17
C ILE A 558 -17.78 -0.98 -14.85
N ALA A 559 -16.98 -2.04 -14.90
CA ALA A 559 -16.45 -2.69 -13.70
C ALA A 559 -15.54 -1.74 -12.90
N ILE A 560 -14.73 -0.90 -13.58
CA ILE A 560 -13.96 0.18 -12.95
C ILE A 560 -14.91 1.15 -12.22
N CYS A 561 -15.97 1.63 -12.86
CA CYS A 561 -16.90 2.55 -12.22
C CYS A 561 -17.58 1.93 -10.99
N LEU A 562 -18.11 0.70 -11.13
CA LEU A 562 -18.85 0.02 -10.06
C LEU A 562 -17.97 -0.30 -8.85
N LEU A 563 -16.78 -0.88 -9.07
CA LEU A 563 -15.90 -1.27 -7.97
C LEU A 563 -15.20 -0.07 -7.33
N SER A 564 -14.96 1.02 -8.09
CA SER A 564 -14.50 2.28 -7.50
C SER A 564 -15.60 2.94 -6.66
N ALA A 565 -16.85 2.95 -7.12
CA ALA A 565 -17.98 3.45 -6.34
C ALA A 565 -18.16 2.65 -5.05
N ALA A 566 -18.13 1.31 -5.13
CA ALA A 566 -18.18 0.44 -3.95
C ALA A 566 -17.03 0.74 -2.97
N THR A 567 -15.79 0.90 -3.48
CA THR A 567 -14.63 1.28 -2.68
C THR A 567 -14.85 2.59 -1.93
N ILE A 568 -15.32 3.63 -2.61
CA ILE A 568 -15.54 4.95 -2.00
C ILE A 568 -16.67 4.87 -0.97
N VAL A 569 -17.78 4.20 -1.28
CA VAL A 569 -18.90 4.01 -0.34
C VAL A 569 -18.43 3.29 0.92
N ILE A 570 -17.78 2.14 0.79
CA ILE A 570 -17.22 1.39 1.93
C ILE A 570 -16.26 2.28 2.72
N SER A 571 -15.40 3.03 2.03
CA SER A 571 -14.41 3.89 2.68
C SER A 571 -15.02 5.04 3.48
N LEU A 572 -16.04 5.71 2.95
CA LEU A 572 -16.76 6.77 3.67
C LEU A 572 -17.42 6.21 4.93
N PHE A 573 -18.13 5.10 4.81
CA PHE A 573 -18.86 4.52 5.94
C PHE A 573 -17.95 3.88 7.00
N ILE A 574 -16.95 3.08 6.58
CA ILE A 574 -16.06 2.42 7.55
C ILE A 574 -15.29 3.44 8.40
N ASN A 575 -14.99 4.62 7.85
CA ASN A 575 -14.27 5.67 8.55
C ASN A 575 -14.97 6.16 9.82
N PHE A 576 -16.30 6.12 9.91
CA PHE A 576 -17.01 6.47 11.15
C PHE A 576 -16.61 5.60 12.34
N THR A 577 -16.08 4.41 12.08
CA THR A 577 -15.64 3.45 13.10
C THR A 577 -14.18 3.55 13.47
N ALA A 578 -13.43 4.50 12.87
CA ALA A 578 -12.04 4.74 13.21
C ALA A 578 -11.86 4.98 14.71
N GLY A 579 -10.76 4.46 15.28
CA GLY A 579 -10.59 4.12 16.69
C GLY A 579 -11.27 5.02 17.73
N ASP A 580 -11.17 6.34 17.60
CA ASP A 580 -11.73 7.27 18.60
C ASP A 580 -13.21 7.62 18.37
N ARG A 581 -13.85 7.06 17.35
CA ARG A 581 -15.21 7.38 16.90
C ARG A 581 -15.46 8.89 16.91
N ARG A 582 -14.53 9.63 16.30
CA ARG A 582 -14.38 11.08 16.48
C ARG A 582 -15.70 11.84 16.30
N MET A 583 -16.44 11.58 15.24
CA MET A 583 -17.72 12.23 14.99
C MET A 583 -18.77 11.97 16.08
N LEU A 584 -18.87 10.72 16.56
CA LEU A 584 -19.77 10.36 17.65
C LEU A 584 -19.44 11.15 18.93
N ASN A 585 -18.15 11.34 19.22
CA ASN A 585 -17.69 12.01 20.43
C ASN A 585 -17.72 13.55 20.32
N GLU A 586 -17.39 14.11 19.16
CA GLU A 586 -17.27 15.56 18.98
C GLU A 586 -18.58 16.22 18.51
N ASN A 587 -19.42 15.51 17.76
CA ASN A 587 -20.69 15.98 17.21
C ASN A 587 -21.77 14.87 17.25
N PRO A 588 -22.19 14.45 18.46
CA PRO A 588 -23.17 13.38 18.63
C PRO A 588 -24.52 13.68 17.99
N GLU A 589 -24.92 14.96 17.92
CA GLU A 589 -26.18 15.36 17.29
C GLU A 589 -26.18 15.04 15.79
N LEU A 590 -25.10 15.39 15.07
CA LEU A 590 -24.97 15.04 13.66
C LEU A 590 -24.92 13.53 13.46
N TYR A 591 -24.18 12.81 14.31
CA TYR A 591 -24.11 11.34 14.24
C TYR A 591 -25.50 10.71 14.39
N THR A 592 -26.27 11.11 15.41
CA THR A 592 -27.64 10.61 15.64
C THR A 592 -28.57 10.96 14.48
N ARG A 593 -28.45 12.15 13.88
CA ARG A 593 -29.25 12.52 12.69
C ARG A 593 -28.90 11.66 11.48
N LEU A 594 -27.63 11.34 11.27
CA LEU A 594 -27.20 10.42 10.20
C LEU A 594 -27.71 9.01 10.46
N GLU A 595 -27.58 8.51 11.69
CA GLU A 595 -28.13 7.22 12.10
C GLU A 595 -29.64 7.15 11.87
N GLN A 596 -30.39 8.17 12.28
CA GLN A 596 -31.83 8.28 12.04
C GLN A 596 -32.14 8.32 10.54
N PHE A 597 -31.40 9.11 9.75
CA PHE A 597 -31.62 9.20 8.30
C PHE A 597 -31.45 7.84 7.59
N PHE A 598 -30.49 7.03 8.04
CA PHE A 598 -30.15 5.76 7.41
C PHE A 598 -30.91 4.54 7.96
N ASN A 599 -31.51 4.63 9.15
CA ASN A 599 -32.27 3.56 9.80
C ASN A 599 -33.80 3.66 9.54
N TRP A 600 -34.24 4.40 8.52
CA TRP A 600 -35.65 4.53 8.12
C TRP A 600 -36.17 3.39 7.23
#